data_AF-A0AAU6WJW5-F1
#
_entry.id   AF-A0AAU6WJW5-F1
#
_cell.length_a   1.000
_cell.length_b   1.000
_cell.length_c   1.000
_cell.angle_alpha   90.00
_cell.angle_beta   90.00
_cell.angle_gamma   90.00
#
_symmetry.space_group_name_H-M   'P 1'
#
loop_
_entity.id
_entity.type
_entity.pdbx_description
1 polymer ?
#
loop_
_entity_poly.entity_id
_entity_poly.type
_entity_poly.pdbx_seq_one_letter_code
_entity_poly.pdbx_strand_id
1 'polypeptide(L)'
;MISQVQQMGTGAGINFHFEKALITNTFSAHKILHLAKKYKKTNEMEEALFIAHFIEGKNVGDHKTLIDLAESLGIDSEETRQVLDTSTFDDEIKQDIREARANGVSGVPFFILNGKYSVSGAQPAELFTSALQQTYDETVAPLKI
;
A
#
# COMPACT_ATOMS: atom_id res chain seq x y z
N MET A 1 7.36 12.20 15.11
CA MET A 1 6.76 11.26 14.15
C MET A 1 7.58 11.18 12.87
N ILE A 2 7.69 12.26 12.06
CA ILE A 2 8.47 12.25 10.80
C ILE A 2 9.94 11.81 11.02
N SER A 3 10.62 12.36 12.03
CA SER A 3 12.01 12.00 12.35
C SER A 3 12.20 10.51 12.67
N GLN A 4 11.23 9.89 13.34
CA GLN A 4 11.25 8.46 13.67
C GLN A 4 11.08 7.61 12.40
N VAL A 5 10.13 7.98 11.54
CA VAL A 5 9.90 7.27 10.26
C VAL A 5 11.12 7.40 9.35
N GLN A 6 11.74 8.58 9.30
CA GLN A 6 12.97 8.81 8.53
C GLN A 6 14.13 7.94 9.04
N GLN A 7 14.32 7.86 10.36
CA GLN A 7 15.35 7.00 10.95
C GLN A 7 15.11 5.51 10.65
N MET A 8 13.87 5.05 10.76
CA MET A 8 13.50 3.67 10.40
C MET A 8 13.73 3.41 8.90
N GLY A 9 13.35 4.35 8.04
CA GLY A 9 13.62 4.30 6.61
C GLY A 9 15.11 4.14 6.32
N THR A 10 15.98 4.97 6.91
CA THR A 10 17.43 4.86 6.74
C THR A 10 17.96 3.50 7.19
N GLY A 11 17.46 2.97 8.31
CA GLY A 11 17.80 1.61 8.77
C GLY A 11 17.38 0.50 7.78
N ALA A 12 16.33 0.73 7.00
CA ALA A 12 15.85 -0.15 5.94
C ALA A 12 16.46 0.18 4.55
N GLY A 13 17.39 1.13 4.45
CA GLY A 13 18.01 1.55 3.18
C GLY A 13 17.18 2.54 2.36
N ILE A 14 16.13 3.14 2.95
CA ILE A 14 15.24 4.10 2.30
C ILE A 14 15.60 5.52 2.73
N ASN A 15 15.95 6.37 1.78
CA ASN A 15 16.23 7.78 2.01
C ASN A 15 14.99 8.63 1.72
N PHE A 16 14.11 8.77 2.72
CA PHE A 16 12.93 9.61 2.60
C PHE A 16 13.28 11.12 2.54
N HIS A 17 12.55 11.84 1.69
CA HIS A 17 12.62 13.30 1.50
C HIS A 17 11.28 13.96 1.85
N PHE A 18 10.86 13.83 3.12
CA PHE A 18 9.55 14.34 3.58
C PHE A 18 9.35 15.84 3.38
N GLU A 19 10.44 16.62 3.30
CA GLU A 19 10.41 18.04 2.96
C GLU A 19 9.92 18.33 1.55
N LYS A 20 9.98 17.34 0.65
CA LYS A 20 9.45 17.42 -0.73
C LYS A 20 8.04 16.84 -0.85
N ALA A 21 7.61 16.01 0.10
CA ALA A 21 6.35 15.29 0.00
C ALA A 21 5.15 16.26 0.02
N LEU A 22 4.27 16.13 -0.98
CA LEU A 22 3.09 16.98 -1.12
C LEU A 22 1.89 16.36 -0.41
N ILE A 23 1.24 17.11 0.47
CA ILE A 23 -0.04 16.70 1.07
C ILE A 23 -1.10 16.75 -0.02
N THR A 24 -1.57 15.58 -0.44
CA THR A 24 -2.52 15.41 -1.54
C THR A 24 -3.55 14.33 -1.21
N ASN A 25 -4.67 14.33 -1.92
CA ASN A 25 -5.65 13.26 -1.83
C ASN A 25 -5.14 12.06 -2.66
N THR A 26 -4.99 10.89 -2.03
CA THR A 26 -4.46 9.68 -2.65
C THR A 26 -5.52 8.75 -3.23
N PHE A 27 -6.81 9.15 -3.25
CA PHE A 27 -7.89 8.29 -3.74
C PHE A 27 -7.66 7.87 -5.20
N SER A 28 -7.25 8.81 -6.07
CA SER A 28 -6.90 8.49 -7.47
C SER A 28 -5.71 7.54 -7.58
N ALA A 29 -4.70 7.67 -6.71
CA ALA A 29 -3.58 6.71 -6.65
C ALA A 29 -4.06 5.29 -6.29
N HIS A 30 -5.01 5.17 -5.36
CA HIS A 30 -5.63 3.88 -5.03
C HIS A 30 -6.42 3.30 -6.20
N LYS A 31 -7.09 4.11 -7.03
CA LYS A 31 -7.74 3.62 -8.25
C LYS A 31 -6.74 2.98 -9.21
N ILE A 32 -5.55 3.57 -9.34
CA ILE A 32 -4.49 2.98 -10.18
C ILE A 32 -3.92 1.71 -9.56
N LEU A 33 -3.84 1.59 -8.23
CA LEU A 33 -3.50 0.32 -7.57
C LEU A 33 -4.51 -0.79 -7.86
N HIS A 34 -5.81 -0.46 -7.91
CA HIS A 34 -6.83 -1.42 -8.33
C HIS A 34 -6.69 -1.81 -9.80
N LEU A 35 -6.44 -0.84 -10.69
CA LEU A 35 -6.17 -1.13 -12.10
C LEU A 35 -4.94 -2.04 -12.27
N ALA A 36 -3.86 -1.77 -11.55
CA ALA A 36 -2.61 -2.54 -11.61
C ALA A 36 -2.78 -4.03 -11.27
N LYS A 37 -3.83 -4.41 -10.53
CA LYS A 37 -4.17 -5.83 -10.27
C LYS A 37 -4.44 -6.58 -11.59
N LYS A 38 -5.14 -5.96 -12.55
CA LYS A 38 -5.41 -6.53 -13.88
C LYS A 38 -4.12 -6.84 -14.64
N TYR A 39 -3.10 -6.01 -14.44
CA TYR A 39 -1.79 -6.11 -15.08
C TYR A 39 -0.79 -6.97 -14.29
N LYS A 40 -1.17 -7.46 -13.10
CA LYS A 40 -0.26 -8.14 -12.15
C LYS A 40 0.94 -7.27 -11.76
N LYS A 41 0.70 -5.96 -11.59
CA LYS A 41 1.70 -4.92 -11.30
C LYS A 41 1.43 -4.15 -10.01
N THR A 42 0.61 -4.68 -9.10
CA THR A 42 0.22 -3.96 -7.88
C THR A 42 1.41 -3.55 -7.03
N ASN A 43 2.38 -4.45 -6.81
CA ASN A 43 3.56 -4.15 -5.99
C ASN A 43 4.46 -3.11 -6.65
N GLU A 44 4.70 -3.25 -7.96
CA GLU A 44 5.50 -2.28 -8.70
C GLU A 44 4.85 -0.89 -8.75
N MET A 45 3.52 -0.85 -8.87
CA MET A 45 2.77 0.40 -8.86
C MET A 45 2.77 1.05 -7.47
N GLU A 46 2.64 0.27 -6.39
CA GLU A 46 2.73 0.76 -5.01
C GLU A 46 4.12 1.36 -4.72
N GLU A 47 5.19 0.65 -5.11
CA GLU A 47 6.55 1.13 -4.98
C GLU A 47 6.77 2.42 -5.79
N ALA A 48 6.28 2.47 -7.04
CA ALA A 48 6.38 3.66 -7.87
C ALA A 48 5.66 4.87 -7.26
N LEU A 49 4.49 4.67 -6.64
CA LEU A 49 3.75 5.71 -5.92
C LEU A 49 4.50 6.18 -4.67
N PHE A 50 5.08 5.26 -3.89
CA PHE A 50 5.88 5.62 -2.72
C PHE A 50 7.14 6.40 -3.09
N ILE A 51 7.87 5.98 -4.12
CA ILE A 51 9.04 6.72 -4.63
C ILE A 51 8.60 8.11 -5.09
N ALA A 52 7.56 8.19 -5.93
CA ALA A 52 7.04 9.46 -6.43
C ALA A 52 6.68 10.42 -5.29
N HIS A 53 6.00 9.94 -4.25
CA HIS A 53 5.53 10.77 -3.15
C HIS A 53 6.63 11.10 -2.12
N PHE A 54 7.30 10.08 -1.57
CA PHE A 54 8.18 10.23 -0.41
C PHE A 54 9.64 10.53 -0.76
N ILE A 55 10.08 10.33 -2.01
CA ILE A 55 11.46 10.56 -2.44
C ILE A 55 11.55 11.68 -3.48
N GLU A 56 10.65 11.67 -4.46
CA GLU A 56 10.69 12.61 -5.59
C GLU A 56 9.82 13.87 -5.38
N GLY A 57 8.87 13.85 -4.45
CA GLY A 57 7.98 14.98 -4.19
C GLY A 57 6.94 15.24 -5.29
N LYS A 58 6.60 14.23 -6.09
CA LYS A 58 5.56 14.31 -7.12
C LYS A 58 4.16 14.31 -6.50
N ASN A 59 3.22 14.95 -7.19
CA ASN A 59 1.82 14.98 -6.77
C ASN A 59 1.10 13.70 -7.19
N VAL A 60 0.96 12.74 -6.29
CA VAL A 60 0.22 11.49 -6.54
C VAL A 60 -1.32 11.64 -6.56
N GLY A 61 -1.84 12.86 -6.47
CA GLY A 61 -3.24 13.18 -6.76
C GLY A 61 -3.45 13.75 -8.17
N ASP A 62 -2.38 14.02 -8.93
CA ASP A 62 -2.45 14.57 -10.29
C ASP A 62 -2.58 13.45 -11.34
N HIS A 63 -3.55 13.58 -12.25
CA HIS A 63 -3.83 12.55 -13.26
C HIS A 63 -2.64 12.35 -14.20
N LYS A 64 -1.94 13.42 -14.60
CA LYS A 64 -0.80 13.29 -15.50
C LYS A 64 0.31 12.47 -14.85
N THR A 65 0.64 12.78 -13.59
CA THR A 65 1.63 12.03 -12.80
C THR A 65 1.26 10.56 -12.70
N LEU A 66 0.00 10.25 -12.42
CA LEU A 66 -0.48 8.87 -12.30
C LEU A 66 -0.43 8.09 -13.63
N ILE A 67 -0.78 8.74 -14.75
CA ILE A 67 -0.67 8.15 -16.09
C ILE A 67 0.78 7.87 -16.46
N ASP A 68 1.68 8.83 -16.24
CA ASP A 68 3.11 8.65 -16.54
C ASP A 68 3.71 7.47 -15.74
N LEU A 69 3.34 7.33 -14.46
CA LEU A 69 3.78 6.22 -13.61
C LEU A 69 3.23 4.88 -14.10
N ALA A 70 1.93 4.81 -14.41
CA ALA A 70 1.29 3.59 -14.90
C ALA A 70 1.91 3.13 -16.24
N GLU A 71 2.09 4.06 -17.18
CA GLU A 71 2.70 3.80 -18.49
C GLU A 71 4.15 3.28 -18.35
N SER A 72 4.92 3.83 -17.40
CA SER A 72 6.29 3.36 -17.13
C SER A 72 6.37 1.89 -16.70
N LEU A 73 5.27 1.33 -16.18
CA LEU A 73 5.13 -0.05 -15.76
C LEU A 73 4.45 -0.94 -16.82
N GLY A 74 4.13 -0.39 -17.99
CA GLY A 74 3.45 -1.08 -19.07
C GLY A 74 1.94 -1.22 -18.87
N ILE A 75 1.33 -0.39 -18.01
CA ILE A 75 -0.12 -0.29 -17.86
C ILE A 75 -0.65 0.65 -18.96
N ASP A 76 -1.74 0.28 -19.62
CA ASP A 76 -2.31 1.05 -20.73
C ASP A 76 -2.72 2.47 -20.28
N SER A 77 -2.20 3.49 -20.96
CA SER A 77 -2.37 4.89 -20.58
C SER A 77 -3.79 5.41 -20.83
N GLU A 78 -4.50 4.86 -21.81
CA GLU A 78 -5.87 5.25 -22.11
C GLU A 78 -6.86 4.61 -21.13
N GLU A 79 -6.67 3.32 -20.79
CA GLU A 79 -7.40 2.68 -19.71
C GLU A 79 -7.15 3.37 -18.36
N THR A 80 -5.90 3.77 -18.10
CA THR A 80 -5.54 4.54 -16.90
C THR A 80 -6.30 5.87 -16.85
N ARG A 81 -6.33 6.61 -17.96
CA ARG A 81 -7.12 7.85 -18.08
C ARG A 81 -8.61 7.60 -17.83
N GLN A 82 -9.17 6.58 -18.46
CA GLN A 82 -10.57 6.22 -18.29
C GLN A 82 -10.91 5.89 -16.83
N VAL A 83 -10.06 5.12 -16.15
CA VAL A 83 -10.25 4.80 -14.72
C VAL A 83 -10.21 6.07 -13.88
N LEU A 84 -9.28 6.98 -14.15
CA LEU A 84 -9.16 8.25 -13.43
C LEU A 84 -10.37 9.16 -13.63
N ASP A 85 -10.92 9.22 -14.85
CA ASP A 85 -12.00 10.14 -15.23
C ASP A 85 -13.42 9.60 -14.93
N THR A 86 -13.55 8.32 -14.54
CA THR A 86 -14.84 7.66 -14.22
C THR A 86 -14.91 7.25 -12.76
N SER A 87 -16.03 6.69 -12.30
CA SER A 87 -16.16 6.12 -10.94
C SER A 87 -15.62 4.69 -10.83
N THR A 88 -14.83 4.23 -11.79
CA THR A 88 -14.25 2.87 -11.80
C THR A 88 -13.40 2.65 -10.55
N PHE A 89 -13.64 1.57 -9.81
CA PHE A 89 -13.02 1.21 -8.53
C PHE A 89 -13.43 2.04 -7.31
N ASP A 90 -14.28 3.05 -7.45
CA ASP A 90 -14.67 3.89 -6.31
C ASP A 90 -15.35 3.09 -5.19
N ASP A 91 -16.20 2.13 -5.56
CA ASP A 91 -16.96 1.35 -4.58
C ASP A 91 -16.12 0.26 -3.93
N GLU A 92 -15.18 -0.34 -4.66
CA GLU A 92 -14.17 -1.25 -4.16
C GLU A 92 -13.26 -0.56 -3.14
N ILE A 93 -12.76 0.64 -3.44
CA ILE A 93 -11.93 1.41 -2.49
C ILE A 93 -12.72 1.77 -1.24
N LYS A 94 -13.98 2.21 -1.39
CA LYS A 94 -14.85 2.48 -0.23
C LYS A 94 -15.12 1.21 0.56
N GLN A 95 -15.23 0.06 -0.08
CA GLN A 95 -15.40 -1.23 0.58
C GLN A 95 -14.15 -1.61 1.37
N ASP A 96 -12.95 -1.51 0.78
CA ASP A 96 -11.67 -1.76 1.47
C ASP A 96 -11.53 -0.88 2.73
N ILE A 97 -11.90 0.41 2.64
CA ILE A 97 -11.90 1.33 3.80
C ILE A 97 -12.93 0.91 4.86
N ARG A 98 -14.14 0.49 4.46
CA ARG A 98 -15.17 0.01 5.39
C ARG A 98 -14.72 -1.25 6.11
N GLU A 99 -14.14 -2.20 5.37
CA GLU A 99 -13.62 -3.46 5.91
C GLU A 99 -12.48 -3.20 6.90
N ALA A 100 -11.53 -2.32 6.56
CA ALA A 100 -10.47 -1.94 7.48
C ALA A 100 -11.06 -1.37 8.79
N ARG A 101 -12.01 -0.42 8.70
CA ARG A 101 -12.66 0.15 9.88
C ARG A 101 -13.45 -0.87 10.70
N ALA A 102 -14.16 -1.80 10.04
CA ALA A 102 -14.91 -2.86 10.70
C ALA A 102 -13.98 -3.82 11.47
N ASN A 103 -12.74 -4.00 11.00
CA ASN A 103 -11.69 -4.74 11.69
C ASN A 103 -10.90 -3.89 12.72
N GLY A 104 -11.39 -2.70 13.07
CA GLY A 104 -10.77 -1.85 14.09
C GLY A 104 -9.51 -1.11 13.62
N VAL A 105 -9.22 -1.11 12.33
CA VAL A 105 -8.06 -0.40 11.77
C VAL A 105 -8.30 1.11 11.84
N SER A 106 -7.42 1.80 12.57
CA SER A 106 -7.43 3.27 12.73
C SER A 106 -6.17 3.94 12.16
N GLY A 107 -5.19 3.17 11.70
CA GLY A 107 -3.95 3.65 11.10
C GLY A 107 -3.25 2.56 10.29
N VAL A 108 -2.38 2.99 9.36
CA VAL A 108 -1.61 2.11 8.46
C VAL A 108 -0.10 2.33 8.64
N PRO A 109 0.75 1.34 8.30
CA PRO A 109 0.40 -0.01 7.82
C PRO A 109 -0.21 -0.87 8.93
N PHE A 110 -1.10 -1.80 8.55
CA PHE A 110 -1.78 -2.73 9.46
C PHE A 110 -1.94 -4.08 8.78
N PHE A 111 -1.65 -5.16 9.51
CA PHE A 111 -1.63 -6.51 8.98
C PHE A 111 -2.55 -7.38 9.81
N ILE A 112 -3.40 -8.17 9.15
CA ILE A 112 -4.24 -9.20 9.79
C ILE A 112 -3.77 -10.56 9.27
N LEU A 113 -3.26 -11.40 10.16
CA LEU A 113 -2.77 -12.74 9.87
C LEU A 113 -3.88 -13.75 10.19
N ASN A 114 -4.31 -14.47 9.15
CA ASN A 114 -5.36 -15.50 9.20
C ASN A 114 -6.65 -15.04 9.93
N GLY A 115 -7.03 -13.77 9.78
CA GLY A 115 -8.25 -13.21 10.39
C GLY A 115 -8.24 -13.16 11.92
N LYS A 116 -7.11 -13.45 12.59
CA LYS A 116 -7.04 -13.62 14.04
C LYS A 116 -6.01 -12.71 14.70
N TYR A 117 -4.79 -12.68 14.18
CA TYR A 117 -3.71 -11.87 14.75
C TYR A 117 -3.56 -10.57 13.99
N SER A 118 -3.37 -9.47 14.72
CA SER A 118 -3.12 -8.16 14.12
C SER A 118 -1.75 -7.63 14.49
N VAL A 119 -1.04 -7.08 13.50
CA VAL A 119 0.20 -6.32 13.71
C VAL A 119 -0.04 -4.89 13.24
N SER A 120 0.04 -3.93 14.17
CA SER A 120 -0.21 -2.52 13.89
C SER A 120 1.09 -1.75 13.74
N GLY A 121 1.25 -1.05 12.63
CA GLY A 121 2.42 -0.22 12.30
C GLY A 121 3.57 -0.98 11.65
N ALA A 122 4.60 -0.23 11.26
CA ALA A 122 5.84 -0.78 10.70
C ALA A 122 6.70 -1.37 11.83
N GLN A 123 6.42 -2.62 12.19
CA GLN A 123 7.11 -3.32 13.27
C GLN A 123 8.41 -3.99 12.78
N PRO A 124 9.35 -4.34 13.69
CA PRO A 124 10.54 -5.12 13.33
C PRO A 124 10.20 -6.48 12.71
N ALA A 125 11.08 -6.99 11.84
CA ALA A 125 10.88 -8.25 11.12
C ALA A 125 10.71 -9.46 12.05
N GLU A 126 11.32 -9.42 13.24
CA GLU A 126 11.23 -10.46 14.27
C GLU A 126 9.80 -10.61 14.81
N LEU A 127 9.07 -9.49 14.92
CA LEU A 127 7.68 -9.51 15.37
C LEU A 127 6.78 -10.17 14.30
N PHE A 128 6.98 -9.82 13.04
CA PHE A 128 6.29 -10.47 11.92
C PHE A 128 6.60 -11.96 11.86
N THR A 129 7.87 -12.34 12.01
CA THR A 129 8.30 -13.75 12.02
C THR A 129 7.60 -14.53 13.14
N SER A 130 7.56 -13.96 14.35
CA SER A 130 6.90 -14.59 15.51
C SER A 130 5.38 -14.72 15.30
N ALA A 131 4.74 -13.66 14.78
CA ALA A 131 3.29 -13.67 14.54
C ALA A 131 2.89 -14.65 13.42
N LEU A 132 3.71 -14.76 12.36
CA LEU A 132 3.55 -15.74 11.30
C LEU A 132 3.74 -17.17 11.82
N GLN A 133 4.78 -17.43 12.62
CA GLN A 133 5.04 -18.75 13.21
C GLN A 133 3.87 -19.19 14.12
N GLN A 134 3.40 -18.30 15.01
CA GLN A 134 2.23 -18.58 15.85
C GLN A 134 0.99 -18.90 15.01
N THR A 135 0.75 -18.13 13.95
CA THR A 135 -0.39 -18.35 13.05
C THR A 135 -0.26 -19.68 12.32
N TYR A 136 0.94 -20.05 11.89
CA TYR A 136 1.23 -21.32 11.25
C TYR A 136 0.97 -22.49 12.20
N ASP A 137 1.58 -22.48 13.39
CA ASP A 137 1.47 -23.58 14.38
C ASP A 137 0.02 -23.89 14.79
N GLU A 138 -0.86 -22.88 14.77
CA GLU A 138 -2.28 -23.06 15.07
C GLU A 138 -3.12 -23.54 13.88
N THR A 139 -2.65 -23.34 12.64
CA THR A 139 -3.38 -23.71 11.42
C THR A 139 -2.97 -25.07 10.87
N VAL A 140 -1.72 -25.47 11.02
CA VAL A 140 -1.30 -26.86 10.85
C VAL A 140 -1.51 -27.62 12.15
N ALA A 141 -2.68 -28.27 12.29
CA ALA A 141 -2.86 -29.27 13.32
C ALA A 141 -1.71 -30.31 13.24
N PRO A 142 -1.06 -30.70 14.34
CA PRO A 142 -0.21 -31.87 14.30
C PRO A 142 -1.11 -33.03 13.87
N LEU A 143 -0.72 -33.73 12.80
CA LEU A 143 -1.31 -35.03 12.47
C LEU A 143 -1.31 -35.84 13.77
N LYS A 144 -2.50 -36.08 14.35
CA LYS A 144 -2.66 -37.08 15.40
C LYS A 144 -2.42 -38.42 14.72
N ILE A 145 -1.18 -38.90 14.77
CA ILE A 145 -0.81 -40.29 14.45
C ILE A 145 -1.24 -41.15 15.62
#